data_AF-A0A1X0QB83-F1
#
_entry.id   AF-A0A1X0QB83-F1
#
_cell.length_a   1.000
_cell.length_b   1.000
_cell.length_c   1.000
_cell.angle_alpha   90.00
_cell.angle_beta   90.00
_cell.angle_gamma   90.00
#
_symmetry.space_group_name_H-M   'P 1'
#
loop_
_entity.id
_entity.type
_entity.pdbx_description
1 polymer ?
#
loop_
_entity_poly.entity_id
_entity_poly.type
_entity_poly.pdbx_seq_one_letter_code
_entity_poly.pdbx_strand_id
1 'polypeptide(L)' 'MVWGCISYSGVGRIVFIEETLNAAMYKQILIQNLRQSALEMGLEKFIFMQDNDPKHTSRFIPN' A
#
# COMPACT_ATOMS: atom_id res chain seq x y z
N MET A 1 -6.41 1.12 12.85
CA MET A 1 -5.43 1.82 11.97
C MET A 1 -6.00 1.90 10.57
N VAL A 2 -5.43 2.72 9.68
CA VAL A 2 -5.84 2.79 8.27
C VAL A 2 -4.61 2.69 7.40
N TRP A 3 -4.71 1.93 6.30
CA TRP A 3 -3.80 2.04 5.16
C TRP A 3 -4.51 2.77 4.04
N GLY A 4 -3.79 3.63 3.33
CA GLY A 4 -4.27 4.27 2.12
C GLY A 4 -3.11 4.72 1.27
N CYS A 5 -3.40 5.07 0.01
CA CYS A 5 -2.41 5.65 -0.90
C CYS A 5 -2.97 6.88 -1.60
N ILE A 6 -2.09 7.75 -2.06
CA ILE A 6 -2.43 9.00 -2.75
C ILE A 6 -1.47 9.21 -3.92
N SER A 7 -1.97 9.87 -4.96
CA SER A 7 -1.18 10.32 -6.11
C SER A 7 -1.61 11.72 -6.54
N TYR A 8 -0.99 12.25 -7.61
CA TYR A 8 -1.46 13.50 -8.21
C TYR A 8 -2.91 13.41 -8.72
N SER A 9 -3.36 12.22 -9.13
CA SER A 9 -4.73 11.97 -9.61
C SER A 9 -5.78 11.94 -8.49
N GLY A 10 -5.35 11.93 -7.22
CA GLY A 10 -6.23 11.89 -6.06
C GLY A 10 -5.93 10.76 -5.10
N VAL A 11 -6.96 10.36 -4.34
CA VAL A 11 -6.87 9.37 -3.26
C VAL A 11 -7.21 7.99 -3.82
N GLY A 12 -6.36 6.99 -3.51
CA GLY A 12 -6.62 5.59 -3.82
C GLY A 12 -7.50 4.92 -2.77
N ARG A 13 -7.46 3.59 -2.71
CA ARG A 13 -8.26 2.83 -1.74
C ARG A 13 -7.82 3.11 -0.31
N ILE A 14 -8.80 3.13 0.59
CA ILE A 14 -8.62 3.25 2.04
C ILE A 14 -9.06 1.94 2.68
N VAL A 15 -8.18 1.32 3.46
CA VAL A 15 -8.38 0.04 4.13
C VAL A 15 -8.34 0.23 5.63
N PHE A 16 -9.44 -0.10 6.31
CA PHE A 16 -9.49 -0.14 7.76
C PHE A 16 -8.80 -1.40 8.29
N ILE A 17 -7.96 -1.23 9.29
CA ILE A 17 -7.18 -2.30 9.92
C ILE A 17 -7.58 -2.35 11.39
N GLU A 18 -8.17 -3.48 11.80
CA GLU A 18 -8.69 -3.68 13.15
C GLU A 18 -7.57 -3.98 14.17
N GLU A 19 -6.53 -4.68 13.74
CA GLU A 19 -5.41 -5.11 14.60
C GLU A 19 -4.12 -4.30 14.34
N THR A 20 -3.08 -4.57 15.16
CA THR A 20 -1.74 -4.03 14.93
C THR A 20 -1.16 -4.60 13.63
N LEU A 21 -0.82 -3.70 12.71
CA LEU A 21 -0.31 -4.08 11.40
C LEU A 21 1.08 -4.71 11.48
N ASN A 22 1.20 -5.99 11.11
CA ASN A 22 2.47 -6.67 10.93
C ASN A 22 2.91 -6.75 9.46
N ALA A 23 4.13 -7.21 9.20
CA ALA A 23 4.69 -7.29 7.84
C ALA A 23 3.89 -8.21 6.90
N ALA A 24 3.34 -9.33 7.40
CA ALA A 24 2.56 -10.25 6.58
C ALA A 24 1.22 -9.63 6.15
N MET A 25 0.53 -8.97 7.08
CA MET A 25 -0.69 -8.22 6.79
C MET A 25 -0.41 -7.06 5.83
N TYR A 26 0.69 -6.34 6.03
CA TYR A 26 1.09 -5.26 5.13
C TYR A 26 1.29 -5.76 3.70
N LYS A 27 1.99 -6.89 3.53
CA LYS A 27 2.14 -7.54 2.23
C LYS A 27 0.80 -7.85 1.56
N GLN A 28 -0.16 -8.39 2.32
CA GLN A 28 -1.49 -8.71 1.79
C GLN A 28 -2.24 -7.45 1.36
N ILE A 29 -2.16 -6.37 2.13
CA ILE A 29 -2.77 -5.08 1.78
C ILE A 29 -2.19 -4.56 0.45
N LEU A 30 -0.87 -4.61 0.27
CA LEU A 30 -0.23 -4.18 -0.98
C LEU A 30 -0.68 -5.03 -2.17
N ILE A 31 -0.66 -6.36 -2.05
CA ILE A 31 -1.07 -7.29 -3.11
C ILE A 31 -2.53 -7.02 -3.52
N GLN A 32 -3.42 -6.80 -2.55
CA GLN A 32 -4.85 -6.66 -2.80
C GLN A 32 -5.24 -5.27 -3.30
N ASN A 33 -4.51 -4.21 -2.91
CA ASN A 33 -4.99 -2.83 -3.07
C ASN A 33 -4.08 -1.91 -3.87
N LEU A 34 -2.76 -2.12 -3.89
CA LEU A 34 -1.83 -1.14 -4.47
C LEU A 34 -2.05 -0.97 -5.98
N ARG A 35 -1.98 -2.09 -6.73
CA ARG A 35 -2.15 -2.06 -8.18
C ARG A 35 -3.54 -1.57 -8.57
N GLN A 36 -4.57 -2.04 -7.86
CA GLN A 36 -5.94 -1.68 -8.16
C GLN A 36 -6.23 -0.20 -7.88
N SER A 37 -5.67 0.36 -6.80
CA SER A 37 -5.73 1.80 -6.53
C SER A 37 -5.06 2.61 -7.65
N ALA A 38 -3.89 2.17 -8.12
CA ALA A 38 -3.20 2.84 -9.23
C ALA A 38 -4.05 2.84 -10.51
N LEU A 39 -4.69 1.72 -10.85
CA LEU A 39 -5.61 1.61 -11.99
C LEU A 39 -6.82 2.53 -11.85
N GLU A 40 -7.45 2.56 -10.67
CA GLU A 40 -8.57 3.46 -10.36
C GLU A 40 -8.18 4.95 -10.46
N MET A 41 -6.92 5.27 -10.18
CA MET A 41 -6.34 6.60 -10.35
C MET A 41 -5.79 6.88 -11.76
N GLY A 42 -5.95 5.95 -12.72
CA GLY A 42 -5.47 6.10 -14.10
C GLY A 42 -3.94 6.04 -14.25
N LEU A 43 -3.24 5.41 -13.31
CA LEU A 43 -1.77 5.30 -13.30
C LEU A 43 -1.31 3.94 -13.85
N GLU A 44 -0.85 3.92 -15.10
CA GLU A 44 -0.30 2.70 -15.71
C GLU A 44 1.14 2.39 -15.26
N LYS A 45 1.93 3.44 -15.00
CA LYS A 45 3.30 3.36 -14.48
C LYS A 45 3.44 4.33 -13.32
N PHE A 46 3.95 3.85 -12.19
CA PHE A 46 4.10 4.65 -10.98
C PHE A 46 5.32 4.18 -10.19
N ILE A 47 5.83 5.07 -9.33
CA ILE A 47 6.81 4.73 -8.29
C ILE A 47 6.04 4.59 -6.99
N PHE A 48 6.20 3.46 -6.32
CA PHE A 48 5.62 3.26 -4.99
C PHE A 48 6.53 3.89 -3.93
N MET A 49 5.97 4.75 -3.07
CA MET A 49 6.69 5.44 -2.01
C MET A 49 6.05 5.12 -0.66
N GLN A 50 6.90 4.86 0.34
CA GLN A 50 6.53 4.54 1.72
C GLN A 50 7.68 4.93 2.66
N ASP A 51 7.42 5.02 3.96
CA ASP A 51 8.47 5.21 4.96
C ASP A 51 9.31 3.92 5.18
N ASN A 52 10.38 4.05 5.96
CA ASN A 52 11.29 2.95 6.29
C ASN A 52 10.92 2.21 7.59
N ASP A 53 9.64 2.14 7.95
CA ASP A 53 9.24 1.33 9.10
C ASP A 53 9.72 -0.13 8.91
N PRO A 54 10.25 -0.80 9.95
CA PRO A 54 10.74 -2.18 9.85
C PRO A 54 9.80 -3.17 9.17
N LYS A 55 8.48 -2.96 9.27
CA LYS A 55 7.48 -3.82 8.60
C LYS A 55 7.42 -3.61 7.09
N HIS A 56 7.79 -2.42 6.60
CA HIS A 56 7.81 -2.05 5.18
C HIS A 56 9.13 -2.46 4.50
N THR A 57 10.23 -2.50 5.25
CA THR A 57 11.56 -2.93 4.76
C THR A 57 11.85 -4.41 5.03
N SER A 58 10.84 -5.17 5.46
CA SER A 58 11.00 -6.59 5.75
C SER A 58 11.30 -7.38 4.47
N ARG A 59 12.15 -8.42 4.56
CA ARG A 59 12.50 -9.30 3.42
C ARG A 59 11.29 -9.95 2.74
N PHE A 60 10.15 -9.99 3.43
CA PHE A 60 8.91 -10.55 2.90
C PHE A 60 8.18 -9.61 1.93
N ILE A 61 8.50 -8.31 1.94
CA ILE A 61 7.91 -7.28 1.08
C ILE A 61 8.75 -7.18 -0.20
N PRO A 62 8.16 -7.43 -1.39
CA PRO A 62 8.87 -7.23 -2.65
C PRO A 62 9.09 -5.74 -2.91
N ASN A 63 10.26 -5.39 -3.44
CA ASN A 63 10.58 -4.05 -3.93
C ASN A 63 9.86 -3.73 -5.24
#